data_AF-A0A935MG95-F1
#
_entry.id   AF-A0A935MG95-F1
#
_cell.length_a   1.000
_cell.length_b   1.000
_cell.length_c   1.000
_cell.angle_alpha   90.00
_cell.angle_beta   90.00
_cell.angle_gamma   90.00
#
_symmetry.space_group_name_H-M   'P 1'
#
loop_
_entity.id
_entity.type
_entity.pdbx_description
1 polymer ?
#
loop_
_entity_poly.entity_id
_entity_poly.type
_entity_poly.pdbx_seq_one_letter_code
_entity_poly.pdbx_strand_id
1 'polypeptide(L)'
;MACVSSCRPGTGKRYLARFSPRSLRRSSNKVANEVIVNIYADGGCRGNPGPGGWGALLQTGDIEKELWGGEPDTTNNRMELTAVIRALEALKRPAAVHVHTDSQYVQKGISQWIHNWKRNGWRTSDKKPVKNDDLWQELDGLTKQHEIKWLWVKGHAGHPGNERADALANRGIDELLTKRGEP
;
A
#
# COMPACT_ATOMS: atom_id res chain seq x y z
N MET A 1 18.97 -25.25 78.09
CA MET A 1 18.60 -25.90 76.81
C MET A 1 19.88 -26.41 76.18
N ALA A 2 20.19 -27.69 76.41
CA ALA A 2 21.45 -28.32 76.02
C ALA A 2 21.20 -29.42 74.98
N CYS A 3 22.09 -29.46 73.99
CA CYS A 3 22.36 -30.54 73.03
C CYS A 3 22.66 -31.85 73.81
N VAL A 4 22.50 -33.10 73.34
CA VAL A 4 23.08 -33.79 72.17
C VAL A 4 22.45 -35.20 72.00
N SER A 5 22.73 -35.83 70.85
CA SER A 5 22.73 -37.29 70.53
C SER A 5 21.42 -37.89 70.01
N SER A 6 21.37 -38.72 68.96
CA SER A 6 22.39 -39.55 68.28
C SER A 6 21.83 -40.17 66.98
N CYS A 7 22.74 -40.75 66.17
CA CYS A 7 22.58 -41.85 65.16
C CYS A 7 23.07 -41.55 63.72
N ARG A 8 24.16 -42.23 63.34
CA ARG A 8 24.70 -42.55 61.97
C ARG A 8 23.98 -43.85 61.46
N PRO A 9 24.21 -44.47 60.25
CA PRO A 9 25.33 -44.38 59.27
C PRO A 9 24.96 -44.57 57.76
N GLY A 10 25.98 -44.68 56.87
CA GLY A 10 25.90 -45.38 55.55
C GLY A 10 26.37 -44.57 54.32
N THR A 11 27.63 -44.63 53.90
CA THR A 11 28.22 -45.50 52.84
C THR A 11 27.49 -45.57 51.49
N GLY A 12 28.13 -45.01 50.46
CA GLY A 12 28.44 -45.78 49.24
C GLY A 12 27.60 -45.58 47.97
N LYS A 13 28.35 -45.38 46.89
CA LYS A 13 28.13 -45.79 45.48
C LYS A 13 27.35 -44.86 44.54
N ARG A 14 28.18 -44.28 43.65
CA ARG A 14 27.94 -43.82 42.27
C ARG A 14 26.86 -44.63 41.54
N TYR A 15 25.93 -43.92 40.87
CA TYR A 15 25.30 -44.37 39.62
C TYR A 15 25.04 -43.19 38.68
N LEU A 16 25.74 -43.26 37.54
CA LEU A 16 25.34 -42.96 36.16
C LEU A 16 24.40 -41.76 35.86
N ALA A 17 25.01 -40.80 35.17
CA ALA A 17 24.56 -40.17 33.92
C ALA A 17 23.07 -39.86 33.72
N ARG A 18 22.78 -38.57 33.49
CA ARG A 18 21.94 -38.14 32.36
C ARG A 18 22.25 -36.68 32.05
N PHE A 19 22.97 -36.48 30.95
CA PHE A 19 23.03 -35.22 30.24
C PHE A 19 21.59 -34.80 29.92
N SER A 20 21.17 -33.64 30.42
CA SER A 20 19.96 -32.99 29.94
C SER A 20 20.23 -32.51 28.51
N PRO A 21 19.44 -32.93 27.51
CA PRO A 21 19.57 -32.38 26.18
C PRO A 21 19.11 -30.91 26.25
N ARG A 22 20.07 -30.00 26.10
CA ARG A 22 19.83 -28.62 25.67
C ARG A 22 18.80 -28.68 24.54
N SER A 23 17.57 -28.23 24.81
CA SER A 23 16.56 -28.13 23.77
C SER A 23 17.10 -27.17 22.72
N LEU A 24 17.55 -27.70 21.59
CA LEU A 24 17.71 -26.95 20.37
C LEU A 24 16.32 -26.41 20.02
N ARG A 25 16.02 -25.18 20.46
CA ARG A 25 14.94 -24.40 19.85
C ARG A 25 15.35 -24.23 18.39
N ARG A 26 14.79 -25.07 17.53
CA ARG A 26 14.83 -24.89 16.08
C ARG A 26 14.24 -23.51 15.80
N SER A 27 15.11 -22.53 15.58
CA SER A 27 14.73 -21.30 14.89
C SER A 27 14.39 -21.69 13.47
N SER A 28 13.11 -22.00 13.24
CA SER A 28 12.60 -22.20 11.89
C SER A 28 12.33 -20.81 11.34
N ASN A 29 13.36 -20.16 10.80
CA ASN A 29 13.20 -19.06 9.87
C ASN A 29 12.52 -19.62 8.60
N LYS A 30 11.20 -19.80 8.67
CA LYS A 30 10.37 -19.75 7.48
C LYS A 30 10.31 -18.27 7.12
N VAL A 31 11.06 -17.87 6.10
CA VAL A 31 10.75 -16.63 5.39
C VAL A 31 9.35 -16.88 4.83
N ALA A 32 8.33 -16.36 5.51
CA ALA A 32 7.00 -16.31 4.95
C ALA A 32 7.16 -15.50 3.66
N ASN A 33 6.88 -16.13 2.52
CA ASN A 33 6.88 -15.45 1.25
C ASN A 33 5.70 -14.47 1.30
N GLU A 34 5.96 -13.27 1.78
CA GLU A 34 4.95 -12.24 1.92
C GLU A 34 4.48 -11.86 0.53
N VAL A 35 3.21 -12.11 0.24
CA VAL A 35 2.64 -11.87 -1.07
C VAL A 35 2.41 -10.36 -1.19
N ILE A 36 3.34 -9.69 -1.87
CA ILE A 36 3.27 -8.25 -2.13
C ILE A 36 2.48 -8.02 -3.43
N VAL A 37 1.50 -7.12 -3.36
CA VAL A 37 0.76 -6.65 -4.54
C VAL A 37 1.47 -5.41 -5.10
N ASN A 38 1.91 -5.46 -6.35
CA ASN A 38 2.38 -4.27 -7.05
C ASN A 38 1.18 -3.59 -7.72
N ILE A 39 1.03 -2.29 -7.49
CA ILE A 39 0.00 -1.45 -8.09
C ILE A 39 0.72 -0.40 -8.92
N TYR A 40 0.41 -0.32 -10.20
CA TYR A 40 0.81 0.78 -11.08
C TYR A 40 -0.42 1.61 -11.36
N ALA A 41 -0.35 2.91 -11.13
CA ALA A 41 -1.49 3.81 -11.25
C ALA A 41 -1.08 5.08 -11.97
N ASP A 42 -1.92 5.49 -12.93
CA ASP A 42 -1.75 6.72 -13.70
C ASP A 42 -3.12 7.34 -14.02
N GLY A 43 -3.15 8.64 -14.26
CA GLY A 43 -4.36 9.37 -14.60
C GLY A 43 -4.06 10.70 -15.28
N GLY A 44 -4.94 11.08 -16.20
CA GLY A 44 -4.74 12.27 -17.02
C GLY A 44 -6.04 12.78 -17.61
N CYS A 45 -5.99 13.96 -18.23
CA CYS A 45 -7.13 14.58 -18.91
C CYS A 45 -6.74 15.13 -20.27
N ARG A 46 -7.70 15.14 -21.20
CA ARG A 46 -7.64 15.87 -22.46
C ARG A 46 -8.18 17.28 -22.23
N GLY A 47 -7.27 18.18 -21.83
CA GLY A 47 -7.62 19.49 -21.28
C GLY A 47 -7.71 19.45 -19.75
N ASN A 48 -7.45 20.56 -19.05
CA ASN A 48 -7.39 20.59 -17.59
C ASN A 48 -8.00 21.89 -17.02
N PRO A 49 -9.29 21.91 -16.62
CA PRO A 49 -10.19 20.75 -16.56
C PRO A 49 -10.68 20.27 -17.94
N GLY A 50 -11.17 19.03 -17.99
CA GLY A 50 -11.73 18.40 -19.20
C GLY A 50 -12.02 16.92 -19.00
N PRO A 51 -12.36 16.19 -20.09
CA PRO A 51 -12.53 14.75 -20.06
C PRO A 51 -11.26 14.06 -19.57
N GLY A 52 -11.37 13.32 -18.47
CA GLY A 52 -10.27 12.64 -17.82
C GLY A 52 -10.49 11.16 -17.67
N GLY A 53 -9.39 10.43 -17.51
CA GLY A 53 -9.38 9.00 -17.28
C GLY A 53 -8.30 8.60 -16.32
N TRP A 54 -8.54 7.47 -15.66
CA TRP A 54 -7.64 6.86 -14.69
C TRP A 54 -7.45 5.39 -15.06
N GLY A 55 -6.26 4.87 -14.80
CA GLY A 55 -5.88 3.51 -15.12
C GLY A 55 -5.03 2.92 -13.99
N ALA A 56 -5.28 1.64 -13.68
CA ALA A 56 -4.49 0.91 -12.71
C ALA A 56 -4.27 -0.55 -13.11
N LEU A 57 -3.03 -1.00 -12.92
CA LEU A 57 -2.62 -2.40 -13.05
C LEU A 57 -2.24 -2.93 -11.67
N LEU A 58 -2.92 -3.97 -11.21
CA LEU A 58 -2.57 -4.72 -10.01
C LEU A 58 -1.90 -6.02 -10.43
N GLN A 59 -0.75 -6.33 -9.85
CA GLN A 59 0.04 -7.51 -10.18
C GLN A 59 0.49 -8.25 -8.91
N THR A 60 0.37 -9.57 -8.91
CA THR A 60 0.83 -10.44 -7.83
C THR A 60 1.29 -11.78 -8.41
N GLY A 61 2.60 -12.01 -8.45
CA GLY A 61 3.16 -13.13 -9.22
C GLY A 61 2.74 -13.02 -10.68
N ASP A 62 2.16 -14.09 -11.22
CA ASP A 62 1.67 -14.15 -12.61
C ASP A 62 0.22 -13.65 -12.77
N ILE A 63 -0.43 -13.24 -11.67
CA ILE A 63 -1.81 -12.75 -11.70
C ILE A 63 -1.80 -11.25 -11.91
N GLU A 64 -2.50 -10.80 -12.95
CA GLU A 64 -2.71 -9.39 -13.26
C GLU A 64 -4.21 -9.04 -13.25
N LYS A 65 -4.50 -7.80 -12.88
CA LYS A 65 -5.83 -7.22 -12.96
C LYS A 65 -5.72 -5.78 -13.41
N GLU A 66 -6.42 -5.45 -14.49
CA GLU A 66 -6.52 -4.11 -15.04
C GLU A 66 -7.83 -3.44 -14.60
N LEU A 67 -7.74 -2.15 -14.30
CA LEU A 67 -8.87 -1.30 -13.94
C LEU A 67 -8.74 0.03 -14.69
N TRP A 68 -9.85 0.56 -15.17
CA TRP A 68 -9.89 1.87 -15.81
C TRP A 68 -11.27 2.51 -15.68
N GLY A 69 -11.32 3.81 -15.88
CA GLY A 69 -12.56 4.58 -15.94
C GLY A 69 -12.31 6.00 -16.41
N GLY A 70 -13.39 6.75 -16.65
CA GLY A 70 -13.32 8.14 -17.09
C GLY A 70 -14.40 9.02 -16.48
N GLU A 71 -14.09 10.31 -16.38
CA GLU A 71 -14.99 11.37 -15.91
C GLU A 71 -15.04 12.51 -16.94
N PRO A 72 -16.23 13.05 -17.28
CA PRO A 72 -16.39 14.02 -18.38
C PRO A 72 -15.80 15.40 -18.09
N ASP A 73 -15.73 15.80 -16.83
CA ASP A 73 -15.17 17.09 -16.41
C ASP A 73 -14.43 16.90 -15.10
N THR A 74 -13.10 16.78 -15.19
CA THR A 74 -12.23 16.52 -14.06
C THR A 74 -10.86 17.17 -14.29
N THR A 75 -9.87 16.86 -13.45
CA THR A 75 -8.50 17.37 -13.58
C THR A 75 -7.48 16.25 -13.47
N ASN A 76 -6.28 16.46 -14.03
CA ASN A 76 -5.19 15.47 -13.97
C ASN A 76 -4.97 14.95 -12.55
N ASN A 77 -4.81 15.86 -11.59
CA ASN A 77 -4.57 15.52 -10.19
C ASN A 77 -5.69 14.68 -9.56
N ARG A 78 -6.95 14.87 -9.98
CA ARG A 78 -8.06 14.05 -9.49
C ARG A 78 -7.97 12.65 -10.07
N MET A 79 -7.68 12.51 -11.37
CA MET A 79 -7.52 11.20 -12.01
C MET A 79 -6.32 10.42 -11.48
N GLU A 80 -5.19 11.08 -11.22
CA GLU A 80 -4.03 10.46 -10.57
C GLU A 80 -4.40 9.90 -9.18
N LEU A 81 -5.16 10.66 -8.37
CA LEU A 81 -5.65 10.18 -7.07
C LEU A 81 -6.65 9.04 -7.22
N THR A 82 -7.63 9.20 -8.11
CA THR A 82 -8.68 8.19 -8.36
C THR A 82 -8.06 6.87 -8.80
N ALA A 83 -7.03 6.88 -9.65
CA ALA A 83 -6.33 5.66 -10.07
C ALA A 83 -5.82 4.84 -8.87
N VAL A 84 -5.14 5.51 -7.93
CA VAL A 84 -4.60 4.86 -6.72
C VAL A 84 -5.71 4.40 -5.79
N ILE A 85 -6.73 5.22 -5.58
CA ILE A 85 -7.88 4.90 -4.72
C ILE A 85 -8.59 3.65 -5.23
N ARG A 86 -8.98 3.63 -6.52
CA ARG A 86 -9.70 2.50 -7.13
C ARG A 86 -8.88 1.23 -7.12
N ALA A 87 -7.56 1.32 -7.25
CA ALA A 87 -6.67 0.18 -7.13
C ALA A 87 -6.64 -0.40 -5.71
N LEU A 88 -6.55 0.46 -4.68
CA LEU A 88 -6.56 0.03 -3.28
C LEU A 88 -7.92 -0.54 -2.87
N GLU A 89 -9.04 0.08 -3.29
CA GLU A 89 -10.40 -0.43 -3.03
C GLU A 89 -10.65 -1.82 -3.63
N ALA A 90 -9.97 -2.15 -4.73
CA ALA A 90 -10.10 -3.45 -5.37
C ALA A 90 -9.51 -4.60 -4.52
N LEU A 91 -8.72 -4.29 -3.50
CA LEU A 91 -8.15 -5.25 -2.56
C LEU A 91 -9.22 -5.69 -1.55
N LYS A 92 -9.56 -6.98 -1.56
CA LYS A 92 -10.63 -7.54 -0.71
C LYS A 92 -10.25 -7.71 0.76
N ARG A 93 -8.98 -7.51 1.11
CA ARG A 93 -8.42 -7.72 2.46
C ARG A 93 -7.17 -6.86 2.65
N PRO A 94 -6.79 -6.58 3.91
CA PRO A 94 -5.49 -6.00 4.23
C PRO A 94 -4.35 -6.75 3.52
N ALA A 95 -3.40 -6.00 2.94
CA ALA A 95 -2.32 -6.55 2.13
C ALA A 95 -1.09 -5.63 2.21
N ALA A 96 0.09 -6.22 1.97
CA ALA A 96 1.30 -5.47 1.69
C ALA A 96 1.30 -5.04 0.21
N VAL A 97 1.46 -3.75 -0.04
CA VAL A 97 1.26 -3.14 -1.35
C VAL A 97 2.42 -2.23 -1.70
N HIS A 98 2.92 -2.35 -2.93
CA HIS A 98 3.82 -1.39 -3.54
C HIS A 98 3.05 -0.55 -4.55
N VAL A 99 2.86 0.74 -4.26
CA VAL A 99 2.19 1.67 -5.19
C VAL A 99 3.24 2.41 -6.00
N HIS A 100 3.26 2.16 -7.29
CA HIS A 100 4.06 2.83 -8.30
C HIS A 100 3.24 3.94 -8.97
N THR A 101 3.76 5.16 -8.91
CA THR A 101 3.16 6.34 -9.54
C THR A 101 4.26 7.30 -9.96
N ASP A 102 4.07 8.01 -11.07
CA ASP A 102 4.92 9.12 -11.49
C ASP A 102 4.37 10.48 -11.06
N SER A 103 3.14 10.52 -10.54
CA SER A 103 2.50 11.74 -10.03
C SER A 103 3.28 12.32 -8.86
N GLN A 104 3.88 13.49 -9.10
CA GLN A 104 4.45 14.30 -8.03
C GLN A 104 3.39 14.80 -7.05
N TYR A 105 2.14 14.97 -7.51
CA TYR A 105 1.05 15.43 -6.66
C TYR A 105 0.69 14.38 -5.62
N VAL A 106 0.52 13.12 -6.04
CA VAL A 106 0.29 11.99 -5.13
C VAL A 106 1.50 11.79 -4.21
N GLN A 107 2.71 11.74 -4.77
CA GLN A 107 3.93 11.50 -4.01
C GLN A 107 4.15 12.54 -2.90
N LYS A 108 4.06 13.84 -3.23
CA LYS A 108 4.22 14.92 -2.24
C LYS A 108 3.05 14.97 -1.26
N GLY A 109 1.83 14.71 -1.72
CA GLY A 109 0.66 14.71 -0.84
C GLY A 109 0.76 13.66 0.25
N ILE A 110 1.08 12.41 -0.10
CA ILE A 110 1.26 11.34 0.88
C ILE A 110 2.48 11.56 1.78
N SER A 111 3.62 11.96 1.22
CA SER A 111 4.86 12.00 1.99
C SER A 111 5.04 13.26 2.84
N GLN A 112 4.36 14.36 2.50
CA GLN A 112 4.60 15.66 3.13
C GLN A 112 3.32 16.35 3.62
N TRP A 113 2.31 16.46 2.77
CA TRP A 113 1.21 17.38 3.04
C TRP A 113 0.11 16.80 3.94
N ILE A 114 -0.21 15.52 3.75
CA ILE A 114 -1.33 14.84 4.41
C ILE A 114 -1.25 14.90 5.94
N HIS A 115 -0.05 14.83 6.51
CA HIS A 115 0.16 14.90 7.96
C HIS A 115 -0.28 16.26 8.54
N ASN A 116 0.03 17.35 7.83
CA ASN A 116 -0.34 18.70 8.25
C ASN A 116 -1.83 18.96 8.00
N TRP A 117 -2.37 18.49 6.87
CA TRP A 117 -3.80 18.62 6.57
C TRP A 117 -4.66 17.92 7.62
N LYS A 118 -4.31 16.68 8.00
CA LYS A 118 -5.01 15.95 9.07
C LYS A 118 -4.98 16.68 10.40
N ARG A 119 -3.81 17.21 10.79
CA ARG A 119 -3.65 18.00 12.02
C ARG A 119 -4.53 19.25 12.01
N ASN A 120 -4.69 19.87 10.84
CA ASN A 120 -5.43 21.11 10.66
C ASN A 120 -6.90 20.90 10.25
N GLY A 121 -7.43 19.67 10.39
CA GLY A 121 -8.82 19.35 10.05
C GLY A 121 -9.16 19.54 8.57
N TRP A 122 -8.24 19.12 7.69
CA TRP A 122 -8.35 19.19 6.23
C TRP A 122 -8.48 20.62 5.67
N ARG A 123 -7.79 21.57 6.30
CA ARG A 123 -7.73 22.98 5.89
C ARG A 123 -6.31 23.45 5.61
N THR A 124 -6.19 24.40 4.68
CA THR A 124 -4.94 25.11 4.36
C THR A 124 -4.62 26.18 5.42
N SER A 125 -3.44 26.80 5.33
CA SER A 125 -3.06 27.96 6.18
C SER A 125 -4.08 29.09 6.12
N ASP A 126 -4.73 29.26 4.97
CA ASP A 126 -5.72 30.31 4.71
C ASP A 126 -7.12 29.90 5.17
N LYS A 127 -7.23 28.83 5.96
CA LYS A 127 -8.46 28.26 6.54
C LYS A 127 -9.48 27.77 5.51
N LYS A 128 -9.09 27.65 4.23
CA LYS A 128 -9.90 27.07 3.16
C LYS A 128 -9.79 25.54 3.17
N PRO A 129 -10.80 24.80 2.68
CA PRO A 129 -10.66 23.37 2.44
C PRO A 129 -9.45 23.06 1.56
N VAL A 130 -8.78 21.95 1.82
CA VAL A 130 -7.71 21.44 0.96
C VAL A 130 -8.30 21.09 -0.40
N LYS A 131 -7.56 21.39 -1.48
CA LYS A 131 -8.00 21.01 -2.83
C LYS A 131 -8.04 19.48 -2.94
N ASN A 132 -9.15 18.93 -3.47
CA ASN A 132 -9.41 17.50 -3.57
C ASN A 132 -9.42 16.78 -2.20
N ASP A 133 -9.87 17.47 -1.15
CA ASP A 133 -9.97 16.92 0.21
C ASP A 133 -10.89 15.70 0.29
N ASP A 134 -11.89 15.62 -0.58
CA ASP A 134 -12.75 14.45 -0.78
C ASP A 134 -11.92 13.18 -1.08
N LEU A 135 -11.09 13.24 -2.13
CA LEU A 135 -10.26 12.11 -2.56
C LEU A 135 -9.11 11.82 -1.58
N TRP A 136 -8.52 12.87 -0.99
CA TRP A 136 -7.45 12.68 -0.02
C TRP A 136 -7.93 12.00 1.27
N GLN A 137 -9.14 12.31 1.73
CA GLN A 137 -9.74 11.64 2.88
C GLN A 137 -10.04 10.18 2.60
N GLU A 138 -10.55 9.87 1.42
CA GLU A 138 -10.77 8.49 0.95
C GLU A 138 -9.45 7.71 0.92
N LEU A 139 -8.41 8.28 0.30
CA LEU A 139 -7.08 7.68 0.26
C LEU A 139 -6.47 7.50 1.66
N ASP A 140 -6.63 8.45 2.59
CA ASP A 140 -6.19 8.31 3.98
C ASP A 140 -6.92 7.18 4.73
N GLY A 141 -8.16 6.89 4.36
CA GLY A 141 -8.91 5.75 4.87
C GLY A 141 -8.29 4.42 4.42
N LEU A 142 -7.95 4.33 3.13
CA LEU A 142 -7.36 3.13 2.52
C LEU A 142 -5.92 2.87 3.00
N THR A 143 -5.12 3.92 3.21
CA THR A 143 -3.75 3.78 3.71
C THR A 143 -3.66 3.21 5.12
N LYS A 144 -4.75 3.25 5.90
CA LYS A 144 -4.84 2.61 7.23
C LYS A 144 -5.18 1.12 7.15
N GLN A 145 -5.73 0.67 6.03
CA GLN A 145 -6.17 -0.72 5.86
C GLN A 145 -5.07 -1.62 5.28
N HIS A 146 -4.11 -1.04 4.57
CA HIS A 146 -3.04 -1.76 3.88
C HIS A 146 -1.67 -1.29 4.36
N GLU A 147 -0.68 -2.17 4.29
CA GLU A 147 0.71 -1.79 4.47
C GLU A 147 1.26 -1.30 3.13
N ILE A 148 1.33 0.02 2.94
CA ILE A 148 1.66 0.62 1.65
C ILE A 148 3.08 1.17 1.64
N LYS A 149 3.87 0.71 0.66
CA LYS A 149 5.13 1.33 0.25
C LYS A 149 4.92 2.13 -1.02
N TRP A 150 5.28 3.41 -0.97
CA TRP A 150 5.17 4.33 -2.10
C TRP A 150 6.47 4.36 -2.90
N LEU A 151 6.38 4.08 -4.20
CA LEU A 151 7.50 4.01 -5.13
C LEU A 151 7.29 5.02 -6.23
N TRP A 152 7.91 6.19 -6.08
CA TRP A 152 7.86 7.23 -7.10
C TRP A 152 8.84 6.92 -8.23
N VAL A 153 8.36 6.96 -9.46
CA VAL A 153 9.17 6.84 -10.67
C VAL A 153 9.19 8.17 -11.42
N LYS A 154 10.30 8.46 -12.09
CA LYS A 154 10.46 9.72 -12.81
C LYS A 154 9.85 9.58 -14.21
N GLY A 155 8.54 9.82 -14.31
CA GLY A 155 7.76 9.63 -15.53
C GLY A 155 7.43 8.16 -15.80
N HIS A 156 6.57 7.90 -16.78
CA HIS A 156 6.13 6.53 -17.13
C HIS A 156 7.05 5.80 -18.13
N ALA A 157 7.78 6.52 -18.98
CA ALA A 157 8.56 5.90 -20.06
C ALA A 157 9.71 5.01 -19.54
N GLY A 158 9.76 3.77 -20.01
CA GLY A 158 10.73 2.75 -19.58
C GLY A 158 10.28 1.94 -18.36
N HIS A 159 9.04 2.11 -17.89
CA HIS A 159 8.44 1.34 -16.82
C HIS A 159 7.18 0.62 -17.32
N PRO A 160 7.27 -0.67 -17.73
CA PRO A 160 6.16 -1.35 -18.40
C PRO A 160 4.83 -1.34 -17.64
N GLY A 161 4.86 -1.40 -16.31
CA GLY A 161 3.66 -1.31 -15.49
C GLY A 161 3.00 0.08 -15.53
N ASN A 162 3.80 1.15 -15.51
CA ASN A 162 3.31 2.53 -15.63
C ASN A 162 2.80 2.82 -17.05
N GLU A 163 3.52 2.37 -18.09
CA GLU A 163 3.06 2.50 -19.49
C GLU A 163 1.71 1.82 -19.70
N ARG A 164 1.48 0.65 -19.07
CA ARG A 164 0.17 0.00 -19.08
C ARG A 164 -0.88 0.80 -18.33
N ALA A 165 -0.55 1.39 -17.18
CA ALA A 165 -1.48 2.23 -16.44
C ALA A 165 -1.88 3.50 -17.24
N ASP A 166 -0.93 4.15 -17.92
CA ASP A 166 -1.20 5.28 -18.83
C ASP A 166 -2.12 4.86 -19.98
N ALA A 167 -1.84 3.72 -20.61
CA ALA A 167 -2.68 3.20 -21.68
C ALA A 167 -4.12 2.92 -21.20
N LEU A 168 -4.28 2.41 -19.98
CA LEU A 168 -5.58 2.20 -19.33
C LEU A 168 -6.31 3.53 -19.04
N ALA A 169 -5.59 4.56 -18.61
CA ALA A 169 -6.16 5.89 -18.38
C ALA A 169 -6.68 6.50 -19.70
N ASN A 170 -5.88 6.43 -20.77
CA ASN A 170 -6.29 6.89 -22.10
C ASN A 170 -7.50 6.11 -22.62
N ARG A 171 -7.52 4.79 -22.44
CA ARG A 171 -8.68 3.95 -22.76
C ARG A 171 -9.94 4.42 -22.01
N GLY A 172 -9.81 4.78 -20.74
CA GLY A 172 -10.92 5.34 -19.94
C GLY A 172 -11.51 6.61 -20.55
N ILE A 173 -10.66 7.49 -21.09
CA ILE A 173 -11.08 8.71 -21.80
C ILE A 173 -11.78 8.35 -23.12
N ASP A 174 -11.21 7.45 -23.91
CA ASP A 174 -11.75 7.06 -25.22
C ASP A 174 -13.13 6.40 -25.10
N GLU A 175 -13.30 5.46 -24.17
CA GLU A 175 -14.59 4.81 -23.92
C GLU A 175 -15.64 5.80 -23.42
N LEU A 176 -15.24 6.79 -22.63
CA LEU A 176 -16.13 7.86 -22.17
C LEU A 176 -16.62 8.73 -23.33
N LEU A 177 -15.72 9.20 -24.19
CA LEU A 177 -16.07 10.06 -25.33
C LEU A 177 -16.93 9.32 -26.36
N THR A 178 -16.58 8.06 -26.65
CA THR A 178 -17.35 7.19 -27.55
C THR A 178 -18.79 7.03 -27.06
N LYS A 179 -19.01 6.82 -25.75
CA LYS A 179 -20.36 6.70 -25.17
C LYS A 179 -21.18 7.98 -25.27
N ARG A 180 -20.53 9.15 -25.36
CA ARG A 180 -21.21 10.46 -25.49
C ARG A 180 -21.54 10.82 -26.94
N GLY A 181 -21.12 10.00 -27.91
CA GLY A 181 -21.32 10.29 -29.33
C GLY A 181 -20.44 11.44 -29.83
N GLU A 182 -19.37 11.76 -29.12
CA GLU A 182 -18.34 12.70 -29.55
C GLU A 182 -17.28 11.89 -30.32
N PRO A 183 -17.13 12.09 -31.65
CA PRO A 183 -16.13 11.39 -32.46
C PRO A 183 -14.69 11.82 -32.16
#